data_AF-A0A8J3UC11-F1
#
_entry.id   AF-A0A8J3UC11-F1
#
_cell.length_a   1.000
_cell.length_b   1.000
_cell.length_c   1.000
_cell.angle_alpha   90.00
_cell.angle_beta   90.00
_cell.angle_gamma   90.00
#
_symmetry.space_group_name_H-M   'P 1'
#
loop_
_entity.id
_entity.type
_entity.pdbx_description
1 polymer ?
#
loop_
_entity_poly.entity_id
_entity_poly.type
_entity_poly.pdbx_seq_one_letter_code
_entity_poly.pdbx_strand_id
1 'polypeptide(L)'
;MTTCTIVAGIMPNVTEGRVADAATGVRLATRSDESDLRELTSLAVQGDRRAIESLLGHLRPMVVRYCRARLGRVSGHYHIADDVAQEVCIAVLSALPRYRDMGRPFASFVFGIASHKVADALRSSVRSAVPTQDLPDGPDEGPGPEETVVRYIEAQHARDLLSRLPDNQRELLILRVVSGLSAEETGNVLGMSPGAVRVAQHRALARLRQLAELESIA
;
A
#
# COMPACT_ATOMS: atom_id res chain seq x y z
N MET A 1 -47.41 -24.61 -51.33
CA MET A 1 -46.48 -23.93 -50.41
C MET A 1 -46.49 -24.73 -49.11
N THR A 2 -45.98 -25.97 -49.12
CA THR A 2 -44.57 -26.34 -48.89
C THR A 2 -44.16 -26.06 -47.43
N THR A 3 -44.46 -26.96 -46.48
CA THR A 3 -43.53 -27.94 -45.84
C THR A 3 -42.16 -27.40 -45.43
N CYS A 4 -41.87 -27.45 -44.12
CA CYS A 4 -40.76 -28.22 -43.49
C CYS A 4 -40.67 -27.79 -42.00
N THR A 5 -40.89 -28.66 -41.01
CA THR A 5 -40.07 -29.79 -40.51
C THR A 5 -39.05 -29.38 -39.44
N ILE A 6 -39.30 -29.97 -38.28
CA ILE A 6 -38.53 -30.16 -37.04
C ILE A 6 -37.03 -30.46 -37.25
N VAL A 7 -36.17 -29.82 -36.43
CA VAL A 7 -34.95 -30.38 -35.79
C VAL A 7 -34.74 -29.55 -34.50
N ALA A 8 -34.84 -30.00 -33.25
CA ALA A 8 -34.28 -31.17 -32.55
C ALA A 8 -32.74 -31.21 -32.52
N GLY A 9 -32.13 -30.34 -31.71
CA GLY A 9 -30.78 -30.53 -31.16
C GLY A 9 -30.80 -30.00 -29.72
N ILE A 10 -30.93 -30.85 -28.70
CA ILE A 10 -29.82 -31.53 -28.01
C ILE A 10 -28.65 -30.57 -27.82
N MET A 11 -28.58 -29.92 -26.65
CA MET A 11 -27.31 -29.59 -26.02
C MET A 11 -27.37 -30.01 -24.54
N PRO A 12 -26.34 -30.69 -24.04
CA PRO A 12 -26.35 -31.37 -22.76
C PRO A 12 -26.09 -30.42 -21.59
N ASN A 13 -26.57 -30.87 -20.43
CA ASN A 13 -26.11 -30.46 -19.11
C ASN A 13 -24.64 -30.91 -18.89
N VAL A 14 -24.00 -30.31 -17.87
CA VAL A 14 -22.71 -30.65 -17.23
C VAL A 14 -21.48 -29.89 -17.73
N THR A 15 -21.03 -28.92 -16.92
CA THR A 15 -19.72 -28.84 -16.22
C THR A 15 -19.73 -27.48 -15.47
N GLU A 16 -19.98 -27.42 -14.16
CA GLU A 16 -18.94 -27.55 -13.12
C GLU A 16 -17.53 -27.24 -13.64
N GLY A 17 -17.02 -26.04 -13.35
CA GLY A 17 -15.66 -25.71 -13.75
C GLY A 17 -15.24 -24.28 -13.50
N ARG A 18 -14.86 -23.99 -12.24
CA ARG A 18 -13.79 -23.06 -11.87
C ARG A 18 -13.90 -21.62 -12.43
N VAL A 19 -14.62 -20.77 -11.71
CA VAL A 19 -14.23 -19.36 -11.59
C VAL A 19 -13.00 -19.31 -10.67
N ALA A 20 -11.83 -19.51 -11.26
CA ALA A 20 -10.55 -19.39 -10.57
C ALA A 20 -10.12 -17.91 -10.55
N ASP A 21 -10.12 -17.37 -9.33
CA ASP A 21 -9.09 -16.50 -8.76
C ASP A 21 -8.54 -15.35 -9.63
N ALA A 22 -9.17 -14.19 -9.49
CA ALA A 22 -8.55 -12.88 -9.71
C ALA A 22 -8.91 -11.93 -8.55
N ALA A 23 -8.58 -12.33 -7.32
CA ALA A 23 -8.75 -11.51 -6.12
C ALA A 23 -7.37 -11.09 -5.57
N THR A 24 -6.71 -10.15 -6.27
CA THR A 24 -5.60 -9.37 -5.67
C THR A 24 -6.17 -8.02 -5.23
N GLY A 25 -6.29 -7.80 -3.91
CA GLY A 25 -6.60 -6.47 -3.41
C GLY A 25 -7.18 -6.47 -2.00
N VAL A 26 -6.33 -6.10 -1.04
CA VAL A 26 -6.66 -5.82 0.37
C VAL A 26 -6.96 -7.07 1.21
N ARG A 27 -5.91 -7.77 1.66
CA ARG A 27 -6.03 -8.58 2.88
C ARG A 27 -6.27 -7.64 4.05
N LEU A 28 -7.49 -7.61 4.58
CA LEU A 28 -7.70 -7.07 5.93
C LEU A 28 -6.87 -7.94 6.87
N ALA A 29 -5.87 -7.34 7.53
CA ALA A 29 -5.09 -8.00 8.57
C ALA A 29 -6.06 -8.69 9.54
N THR A 30 -5.98 -10.02 9.60
CA THR A 30 -6.84 -10.81 10.47
C THR A 30 -6.34 -10.69 11.91
N ARG A 31 -7.20 -11.00 12.89
CA ARG A 31 -6.79 -11.08 14.30
C ARG A 31 -5.64 -12.10 14.51
N SER A 32 -5.51 -13.09 13.62
CA SER A 32 -4.40 -14.05 13.59
C SER A 32 -3.11 -13.35 13.19
N ASP A 33 -3.11 -12.60 12.08
CA ASP A 33 -1.91 -11.90 11.58
C ASP A 33 -1.31 -10.95 12.64
N GLU A 34 -2.15 -10.25 13.41
CA GLU A 34 -1.70 -9.38 14.50
C GLU A 34 -1.08 -10.15 15.67
N SER A 35 -1.66 -11.31 16.03
CA SER A 35 -1.12 -12.19 17.08
C SER A 35 0.23 -12.76 16.66
N ASP A 36 0.31 -13.21 15.41
CA ASP A 36 1.53 -13.78 14.81
C ASP A 36 2.63 -12.71 14.73
N LEU A 37 2.29 -11.47 14.37
CA LEU A 37 3.24 -10.35 14.33
C LEU A 37 3.76 -9.98 15.72
N ARG A 38 2.92 -10.04 16.76
CA ARG A 38 3.34 -9.79 18.15
C ARG A 38 4.30 -10.87 18.66
N GLU A 39 4.00 -12.13 18.37
CA GLU A 39 4.89 -13.25 18.71
C GLU A 39 6.25 -13.11 18.02
N LEU A 40 6.24 -12.87 16.71
CA LEU A 40 7.46 -12.61 15.93
C LEU A 40 8.24 -11.43 16.51
N THR A 41 7.57 -10.36 16.91
CA THR A 41 8.23 -9.19 17.52
C THR A 41 8.92 -9.57 18.83
N SER A 42 8.26 -10.35 19.70
CA SER A 42 8.83 -10.76 21.00
C SER A 42 10.09 -11.63 20.83
N LEU A 43 10.07 -12.58 19.90
CA LEU A 43 11.22 -13.42 19.56
C LEU A 43 12.34 -12.61 18.89
N ALA A 44 11.98 -11.69 18.00
CA ALA A 44 12.94 -10.87 17.28
C ALA A 44 13.70 -9.92 18.24
N VAL A 45 13.02 -9.37 19.26
CA VAL A 45 13.66 -8.55 20.32
C VAL A 45 14.71 -9.35 21.10
N GLN A 46 14.51 -10.66 21.26
CA GLN A 46 15.47 -11.57 21.92
C GLN A 46 16.65 -11.94 21.00
N GLY A 47 16.67 -11.45 19.75
CA GLY A 47 17.73 -11.71 18.79
C GLY A 47 17.53 -12.98 17.97
N ASP A 48 16.34 -13.59 17.99
CA ASP A 48 16.05 -14.74 17.12
C ASP A 48 16.10 -14.28 15.65
N ARG A 49 17.10 -14.79 14.94
CA ARG A 49 17.37 -14.43 13.55
C ARG A 49 16.22 -14.80 12.60
N ARG A 50 15.55 -15.93 12.82
CA ARG A 50 14.42 -16.37 12.00
C ARG A 50 13.20 -15.50 12.24
N ALA A 51 12.98 -15.10 13.49
CA ALA A 51 11.92 -14.17 13.84
C ALA A 51 12.15 -12.79 13.23
N ILE A 52 13.39 -12.28 13.28
CA ILE A 52 13.78 -11.02 12.62
C ILE A 52 13.51 -11.07 11.12
N GLU A 53 13.94 -12.14 10.45
CA GLU A 53 13.74 -12.31 9.00
C GLU A 53 12.26 -12.37 8.65
N SER A 54 11.47 -13.15 9.39
CA SER A 54 10.03 -13.29 9.18
C SER A 54 9.28 -11.97 9.44
N LEU A 55 9.68 -11.25 10.50
CA LEU A 55 9.13 -9.94 10.85
C LEU A 55 9.39 -8.91 9.76
N LEU A 56 10.64 -8.81 9.27
CA LEU A 56 11.00 -7.92 8.17
C LEU A 56 10.32 -8.34 6.85
N GLY A 57 10.16 -9.64 6.60
CA GLY A 57 9.44 -10.17 5.46
C GLY A 57 7.98 -9.70 5.40
N HIS A 58 7.32 -9.58 6.56
CA HIS A 58 5.96 -9.02 6.66
C HIS A 58 5.93 -7.50 6.50
N LEU A 59 6.87 -6.79 7.12
CA LEU A 59 6.85 -5.32 7.19
C LEU A 59 7.34 -4.65 5.92
N ARG A 60 8.37 -5.19 5.26
CA ARG A 60 9.03 -4.55 4.11
C ARG A 60 8.04 -4.21 2.99
N PRO A 61 7.14 -5.11 2.55
CA PRO A 61 6.17 -4.77 1.51
C PRO A 61 5.25 -3.60 1.91
N MET A 62 4.85 -3.52 3.19
CA MET A 62 4.00 -2.43 3.68
C MET A 62 4.77 -1.09 3.69
N VAL A 63 6.02 -1.10 4.14
CA VAL A 63 6.89 0.08 4.17
C VAL A 63 7.19 0.58 2.75
N VAL A 64 7.49 -0.31 1.81
CA VAL A 64 7.73 0.06 0.40
C VAL A 64 6.48 0.71 -0.20
N ARG A 65 5.29 0.13 0.02
CA ARG A 65 4.03 0.73 -0.46
C ARG A 65 3.81 2.12 0.13
N TYR A 66 4.09 2.30 1.42
CA TYR A 66 4.00 3.59 2.10
C TYR A 66 4.94 4.64 1.51
N CYS A 67 6.23 4.32 1.42
CA CYS A 67 7.26 5.23 0.90
C CYS A 67 6.96 5.63 -0.55
N ARG A 68 6.61 4.67 -1.42
CA ARG A 68 6.22 4.95 -2.81
C ARG A 68 4.97 5.82 -2.90
N ALA A 69 3.95 5.58 -2.06
CA ALA A 69 2.75 6.41 -2.04
C ALA A 69 3.01 7.85 -1.58
N ARG A 70 3.98 8.05 -0.68
CA ARG A 70 4.34 9.36 -0.14
C ARG A 70 5.36 10.13 -0.97
N LEU A 71 6.28 9.43 -1.64
CA LEU A 71 7.42 10.01 -2.36
C LEU A 71 7.27 9.92 -3.88
N GLY A 72 6.32 9.14 -4.41
CA GLY A 72 6.18 8.88 -5.84
C GLY A 72 5.84 10.09 -6.73
N ARG A 73 5.72 11.29 -6.16
CA ARG A 73 5.56 12.57 -6.87
C ARG A 73 6.82 13.43 -6.90
N VAL A 74 7.85 13.09 -6.12
CA VAL A 74 9.16 13.71 -6.26
C VAL A 74 9.73 13.21 -7.59
N SER A 75 9.46 13.97 -8.64
CA SER A 75 9.70 13.59 -10.04
C SER A 75 11.18 13.28 -10.24
N GLY A 76 11.47 12.14 -10.90
CA GLY A 76 12.83 11.70 -11.22
C GLY A 76 13.44 10.64 -10.30
N HIS A 77 12.79 10.27 -9.19
CA HIS A 77 13.47 9.50 -8.14
C HIS A 77 12.67 8.36 -7.52
N TYR A 78 12.19 7.41 -8.33
CA TYR A 78 11.62 6.15 -7.81
C TYR A 78 12.60 5.43 -6.86
N HIS A 79 13.91 5.54 -7.14
CA HIS A 79 14.97 5.05 -6.27
C HIS A 79 14.91 5.62 -4.85
N ILE A 80 14.58 6.90 -4.68
CA ILE A 80 14.49 7.52 -3.34
C ILE A 80 13.43 6.83 -2.47
N ALA A 81 12.30 6.40 -3.05
CA ALA A 81 11.27 5.74 -2.26
C ALA A 81 11.72 4.37 -1.73
N ASP A 82 12.42 3.61 -2.57
CA ASP A 82 12.93 2.29 -2.21
C ASP A 82 14.13 2.38 -1.26
N ASP A 83 15.00 3.37 -1.46
CA ASP A 83 16.12 3.67 -0.56
C ASP A 83 15.62 4.08 0.83
N VAL A 84 14.62 4.97 0.89
CA VAL A 84 13.97 5.35 2.16
C VAL A 84 13.33 4.13 2.83
N ALA A 85 12.69 3.24 2.07
CA ALA A 85 12.13 2.02 2.63
C ALA A 85 13.21 1.09 3.22
N GLN A 86 14.38 1.00 2.58
CA GLN A 86 15.53 0.26 3.12
C GLN A 86 16.06 0.91 4.39
N GLU A 87 16.21 2.23 4.41
CA GLU A 87 16.62 2.97 5.62
C GLU A 87 15.67 2.74 6.79
N VAL A 88 14.36 2.67 6.53
CA VAL A 88 13.36 2.32 7.55
C VAL A 88 13.61 0.91 8.08
N CYS A 89 13.83 -0.08 7.22
CA CYS A 89 14.10 -1.45 7.66
C CYS A 89 15.38 -1.52 8.51
N ILE A 90 16.44 -0.81 8.12
CA ILE A 90 17.70 -0.73 8.88
C ILE A 90 17.47 -0.04 10.24
N ALA A 91 16.70 1.05 10.26
CA ALA A 91 16.38 1.76 11.49
C ALA A 91 15.55 0.89 12.44
N VAL A 92 14.57 0.14 11.93
CA VAL A 92 13.78 -0.83 12.71
C VAL A 92 14.70 -1.90 13.30
N LEU A 93 15.56 -2.51 12.50
CA LEU A 93 16.51 -3.54 12.97
C LEU A 93 17.45 -2.99 14.05
N SER A 94 17.92 -1.76 13.89
CA SER A 94 18.82 -1.08 14.84
C SER A 94 18.12 -0.65 16.14
N ALA A 95 16.80 -0.47 16.10
CA ALA A 95 15.98 -0.10 17.24
C ALA A 95 15.43 -1.34 17.98
N LEU A 96 15.32 -2.47 17.30
CA LEU A 96 14.73 -3.71 17.81
C LEU A 96 15.29 -4.16 19.17
N PRO A 97 16.61 -4.18 19.43
CA PRO A 97 17.15 -4.62 20.73
C PRO A 97 16.76 -3.71 21.91
N ARG A 98 16.33 -2.47 21.60
CA ARG A 98 15.91 -1.45 22.57
C ARG A 98 14.40 -1.26 22.58
N TYR A 99 13.67 -1.97 21.72
CA TYR A 99 12.23 -1.89 21.64
C TYR A 99 11.60 -2.40 22.94
N ARG A 100 10.59 -1.68 23.41
CA ARG A 100 9.79 -2.05 24.58
C ARG A 100 8.34 -2.04 24.16
N ASP A 101 7.63 -3.13 24.41
CA ASP A 101 6.20 -3.19 24.19
C ASP A 101 5.50 -2.27 25.20
N MET A 102 4.89 -1.20 24.68
CA MET A 102 4.13 -0.20 25.44
C MET A 102 2.61 -0.41 25.29
N GLY A 103 2.19 -1.62 24.91
CA GLY A 103 0.79 -1.92 24.60
C GLY A 103 0.31 -1.30 23.28
N ARG A 104 1.24 -0.92 22.40
CA ARG A 104 0.94 -0.38 21.06
C ARG A 104 1.38 -1.40 20.00
N PRO A 105 0.59 -1.63 18.94
CA PRO A 105 0.98 -2.53 17.87
C PRO A 105 2.34 -2.15 17.27
N PHE A 106 3.19 -3.15 17.00
CA PHE A 106 4.54 -2.94 16.51
C PHE A 106 4.58 -2.19 15.17
N ALA A 107 3.63 -2.45 14.27
CA ALA A 107 3.55 -1.72 13.00
C ALA A 107 3.40 -0.21 13.22
N SER A 108 2.72 0.23 14.28
CA SER A 108 2.60 1.66 14.61
C SER A 108 3.96 2.29 14.89
N PHE A 109 4.84 1.57 15.59
CA PHE A 109 6.21 1.99 15.84
C PHE A 109 7.02 2.09 14.55
N VAL A 110 6.93 1.07 13.68
CA VAL A 110 7.58 1.03 12.37
C VAL A 110 7.14 2.21 11.48
N PHE A 111 5.84 2.49 11.44
CA PHE A 111 5.29 3.56 10.62
C PHE A 111 5.51 4.96 11.20
N GLY A 112 5.76 5.07 12.51
CA GLY A 112 6.35 6.27 13.11
C GLY A 112 7.74 6.58 12.54
N ILE A 113 8.63 5.58 12.52
CA ILE A 113 9.97 5.69 11.89
C ILE A 113 9.83 6.05 10.41
N ALA A 114 8.96 5.35 9.68
CA ALA A 114 8.74 5.58 8.25
C ALA A 114 8.25 7.01 7.95
N SER A 115 7.32 7.52 8.75
CA SER A 115 6.80 8.89 8.61
C SER A 115 7.90 9.94 8.77
N HIS A 116 8.78 9.76 9.75
CA HIS A 116 9.92 10.65 9.97
C HIS A 116 10.90 10.61 8.78
N LYS A 117 11.29 9.41 8.34
CA LYS A 117 12.21 9.23 7.21
C LYS A 117 11.67 9.81 5.90
N VAL A 118 10.39 9.58 5.61
CA VAL A 118 9.71 10.19 4.46
C VAL A 118 9.68 11.73 4.57
N ALA A 119 9.38 12.27 5.74
CA ALA A 119 9.37 13.72 5.94
C ALA A 119 10.77 14.34 5.78
N ASP A 120 11.81 13.64 6.23
CA ASP A 120 13.21 14.05 6.05
C ASP A 120 13.60 14.04 4.57
N ALA A 121 13.25 12.99 3.83
CA ALA A 121 13.48 12.88 2.39
C ALA A 121 12.76 13.99 1.60
N LEU A 122 11.50 14.27 1.93
CA LEU A 122 10.74 15.38 1.32
C LEU A 122 11.42 16.73 1.60
N ARG A 123 11.82 17.00 2.85
CA ARG A 123 12.54 18.23 3.21
C ARG A 123 13.88 18.35 2.48
N SER A 124 14.60 17.25 2.30
CA SER A 124 15.85 17.22 1.54
C SER A 124 15.63 17.49 0.05
N SER A 125 14.60 16.90 -0.56
CA SER A 125 14.28 17.09 -1.98
C SER A 125 13.95 18.55 -2.34
N VAL A 126 13.27 19.27 -1.43
CA VAL A 126 12.97 20.71 -1.61
C VAL A 126 14.24 21.56 -1.54
N ARG A 127 15.18 21.19 -0.66
CA ARG A 127 16.45 21.92 -0.49
C ARG A 127 17.46 21.65 -1.62
N SER A 128 17.40 20.46 -2.20
CA SER A 128 18.29 20.02 -3.29
C SER A 128 17.70 20.28 -4.68
N ALA A 129 16.79 21.24 -4.85
CA ALA A 129 16.22 21.64 -6.14
C ALA A 129 17.26 22.33 -7.04
N VAL A 130 18.33 21.62 -7.37
CA VAL A 130 19.14 21.81 -8.56
C VAL A 130 18.40 21.04 -9.67
N PRO A 131 18.11 21.66 -10.82
CA PRO A 131 17.53 20.94 -11.95
C PRO A 131 18.55 19.92 -12.44
N THR A 132 18.43 18.68 -11.99
CA THR A 132 19.14 17.57 -12.64
C THR A 132 18.24 17.15 -13.78
N GLN A 133 18.64 17.49 -15.01
CA GLN A 133 18.05 16.91 -16.21
C GLN A 133 18.50 15.45 -16.29
N ASP A 134 17.91 14.58 -15.49
CA ASP A 134 18.03 13.14 -15.68
C ASP A 134 16.80 12.67 -16.44
N LEU A 135 16.90 12.66 -17.76
CA LEU A 135 16.10 11.77 -18.59
C LEU A 135 16.52 10.33 -18.24
N PRO A 136 15.59 9.43 -17.89
CA PRO A 136 15.91 8.01 -17.88
C PRO A 136 15.96 7.52 -19.33
N ASP A 137 17.13 7.54 -19.94
CA ASP A 137 17.44 6.75 -21.15
C ASP A 137 17.89 5.35 -20.69
N GLY A 138 16.91 4.48 -20.44
CA GLY A 138 17.15 3.07 -20.18
C GLY A 138 15.90 2.26 -20.51
N PRO A 139 16.04 1.05 -21.09
CA PRO A 139 14.89 0.19 -21.34
C PRO A 139 14.15 -0.11 -20.04
N ASP A 140 12.81 0.00 -20.08
CA ASP A 140 11.92 -0.39 -18.99
C ASP A 140 11.99 -1.92 -18.81
N GLU A 141 12.59 -2.38 -17.71
CA GLU A 141 12.68 -3.80 -17.36
C GLU A 141 11.42 -4.33 -16.63
N GLY A 142 10.29 -3.60 -16.73
CA GLY A 142 8.98 -4.08 -16.29
C GLY A 142 8.39 -5.18 -17.19
N PRO A 143 7.43 -5.98 -16.69
CA PRO A 143 6.70 -6.96 -17.52
C PRO A 143 5.92 -6.26 -18.66
N GLY A 144 5.71 -6.98 -19.77
CA GLY A 144 5.40 -6.46 -21.11
C GLY A 144 4.31 -5.38 -21.29
N PRO A 145 4.32 -4.68 -22.44
CA PRO A 145 3.87 -3.29 -22.58
C PRO A 145 2.35 -3.04 -22.58
N GLU A 146 1.49 -4.04 -22.69
CA GLU A 146 0.06 -3.79 -22.96
C GLU A 146 -0.82 -3.87 -21.69
N GLU A 147 -0.57 -4.84 -20.80
CA GLU A 147 -1.29 -4.95 -19.52
C GLU A 147 -0.68 -4.05 -18.43
N THR A 148 0.61 -3.72 -18.56
CA THR A 148 1.36 -2.85 -17.66
C THR A 148 0.97 -1.37 -17.83
N VAL A 149 0.64 -0.93 -19.04
CA VAL A 149 0.27 0.48 -19.30
C VAL A 149 -1.09 0.82 -18.69
N VAL A 150 -2.10 -0.06 -18.79
CA VAL A 150 -3.42 0.19 -18.18
C VAL A 150 -3.30 0.30 -16.65
N ARG A 151 -2.61 -0.66 -16.01
CA ARG A 151 -2.37 -0.64 -14.56
C ARG A 151 -1.54 0.57 -14.13
N TYR A 152 -0.58 0.98 -14.96
CA TYR A 152 0.23 2.17 -14.70
C TYR A 152 -0.62 3.44 -14.77
N ILE A 153 -1.46 3.60 -15.79
CA ILE A 153 -2.37 4.74 -15.94
C ILE A 153 -3.37 4.78 -14.78
N GLU A 154 -3.99 3.65 -14.43
CA GLU A 154 -4.90 3.55 -13.28
C GLU A 154 -4.18 3.90 -11.96
N ALA A 155 -2.95 3.44 -11.76
CA ALA A 155 -2.16 3.75 -10.58
C ALA A 155 -1.72 5.23 -10.52
N GLN A 156 -1.45 5.86 -11.67
CA GLN A 156 -1.20 7.30 -11.74
C GLN A 156 -2.47 8.08 -11.44
N HIS A 157 -3.60 7.70 -12.02
CA HIS A 157 -4.89 8.32 -11.77
C HIS A 157 -5.31 8.24 -10.29
N ALA A 158 -5.14 7.06 -9.67
CA ALA A 158 -5.39 6.89 -8.24
C ALA A 158 -4.49 7.79 -7.38
N ARG A 159 -3.21 7.93 -7.74
CA ARG A 159 -2.26 8.84 -7.07
C ARG A 159 -2.70 10.30 -7.21
N ASP A 160 -3.18 10.69 -8.38
CA ASP A 160 -3.64 12.04 -8.66
C ASP A 160 -4.90 12.39 -7.86
N LEU A 161 -5.87 11.49 -7.78
CA LEU A 161 -7.05 11.67 -6.95
C LEU A 161 -6.70 11.77 -5.46
N LEU A 162 -5.84 10.88 -4.95
CA LEU A 162 -5.34 10.94 -3.57
C LEU A 162 -4.65 12.27 -3.26
N SER A 163 -3.96 12.85 -4.25
CA SER A 163 -3.27 14.13 -4.10
C SER A 163 -4.17 15.34 -3.95
N ARG A 164 -5.46 15.22 -4.28
CA ARG A 164 -6.45 16.31 -4.15
C ARG A 164 -7.14 16.29 -2.80
N LEU A 165 -6.92 15.24 -2.01
CA LEU A 165 -7.39 15.18 -0.64
C LEU A 165 -6.53 16.08 0.28
N PRO A 166 -7.13 16.62 1.35
CA PRO A 166 -6.39 17.19 2.48
C PRO A 166 -5.34 16.20 3.00
N ASP A 167 -4.17 16.70 3.40
CA ASP A 167 -3.01 15.87 3.76
C ASP A 167 -3.32 14.82 4.84
N ASN A 168 -4.11 15.19 5.85
CA ASN A 168 -4.53 14.29 6.91
C ASN A 168 -5.44 13.15 6.41
N GLN A 169 -6.32 13.42 5.44
CA GLN A 169 -7.16 12.38 4.83
C GLN A 169 -6.34 11.48 3.90
N ARG A 170 -5.42 12.07 3.13
CA ARG A 170 -4.50 11.33 2.26
C ARG A 170 -3.64 10.39 3.08
N GLU A 171 -3.00 10.88 4.14
CA GLU A 171 -2.16 10.07 5.02
C GLU A 171 -2.93 8.90 5.61
N LEU A 172 -4.14 9.17 6.11
CA LEU A 172 -5.00 8.13 6.66
C LEU A 172 -5.32 7.03 5.63
N LEU A 173 -5.63 7.40 4.38
CA LEU A 173 -5.90 6.43 3.32
C LEU A 173 -4.66 5.68 2.88
N ILE A 174 -3.50 6.34 2.83
CA ILE A 174 -2.22 5.67 2.54
C ILE A 174 -1.97 4.59 3.60
N LEU A 175 -2.08 4.91 4.90
CA LEU A 175 -1.87 3.94 5.96
C LEU A 175 -2.89 2.78 5.92
N ARG A 176 -4.18 3.08 5.77
CA ARG A 176 -5.26 2.08 5.85
C ARG A 176 -5.40 1.22 4.60
N VAL A 177 -5.30 1.82 3.42
CA VAL A 177 -5.68 1.18 2.16
C VAL A 177 -4.45 0.74 1.39
N VAL A 178 -3.43 1.60 1.32
CA VAL A 178 -2.21 1.32 0.53
C VAL A 178 -1.24 0.45 1.32
N SER A 179 -0.98 0.82 2.58
CA SER A 179 -0.03 0.09 3.44
C SER A 179 -0.68 -1.09 4.14
N GLY A 180 -1.99 -1.02 4.41
CA GLY A 180 -2.78 -2.11 4.98
C GLY A 180 -2.82 -2.15 6.51
N LEU A 181 -2.42 -1.08 7.19
CA LEU A 181 -2.49 -1.00 8.66
C LEU A 181 -3.93 -1.08 9.10
N SER A 182 -4.21 -1.73 10.22
CA SER A 182 -5.48 -1.74 10.92
C SER A 182 -5.91 -0.34 11.40
N ALA A 183 -7.17 -0.21 11.84
CA ALA A 183 -7.67 1.03 12.42
C ALA A 183 -6.98 1.38 13.75
N GLU A 184 -6.55 0.36 14.49
CA GLU A 184 -5.83 0.54 15.76
C GLU A 184 -4.39 1.00 15.51
N GLU A 185 -3.67 0.35 14.59
CA GLU A 185 -2.32 0.75 14.18
C GLU A 185 -2.31 2.17 13.62
N THR A 186 -3.24 2.46 12.69
CA THR A 186 -3.37 3.80 12.10
C THR A 186 -3.69 4.84 13.17
N GLY A 187 -4.55 4.51 14.13
CA GLY A 187 -4.90 5.41 15.23
C GLY A 187 -3.69 5.77 16.09
N ASN A 188 -2.85 4.79 16.39
CA ASN A 188 -1.60 5.00 17.12
C ASN A 188 -0.59 5.87 16.34
N VAL A 189 -0.52 5.73 15.01
CA VAL A 189 0.34 6.57 14.15
C VAL A 189 -0.17 8.01 14.07
N LEU A 190 -1.49 8.20 13.91
CA LEU A 190 -2.10 9.52 13.68
C LEU A 190 -2.58 10.23 14.95
N GLY A 191 -2.46 9.61 16.12
CA GLY A 191 -3.00 10.17 17.37
C GLY A 191 -4.53 10.21 17.41
N MET A 192 -5.19 9.23 16.78
CA MET A 192 -6.65 9.13 16.67
C MET A 192 -7.16 7.86 17.36
N SER A 193 -8.40 7.89 17.87
CA SER A 193 -9.05 6.66 18.33
C SER A 193 -9.38 5.74 17.13
N PRO A 194 -9.40 4.41 17.29
CA PRO A 194 -9.76 3.49 16.21
C PRO A 194 -11.16 3.77 15.63
N GLY A 195 -12.09 4.24 16.46
CA GLY A 195 -13.42 4.70 16.02
C GLY A 195 -13.33 5.92 15.10
N ALA A 196 -12.56 6.93 15.51
CA ALA A 196 -12.33 8.14 14.70
C ALA A 196 -11.65 7.81 13.35
N VAL A 197 -10.71 6.85 13.33
CA VAL A 197 -10.07 6.38 12.09
C VAL A 197 -11.09 5.80 11.12
N ARG A 198 -12.00 4.92 11.57
CA ARG A 198 -13.03 4.31 10.69
C ARG A 198 -13.96 5.36 10.10
N VAL A 199 -14.39 6.32 10.91
CA VAL A 199 -15.27 7.40 10.45
C VAL A 199 -14.53 8.32 9.47
N ALA A 200 -13.29 8.68 9.76
CA ALA A 200 -12.48 9.50 8.86
C ALA A 200 -12.16 8.79 7.54
N GLN A 201 -11.88 7.48 7.58
CA GLN A 201 -11.70 6.64 6.39
C GLN A 201 -12.95 6.68 5.50
N HIS A 202 -14.13 6.48 6.08
CA HIS A 202 -15.39 6.54 5.34
C HIS A 202 -15.58 7.90 4.64
N ARG A 203 -15.34 9.01 5.36
CA ARG A 203 -15.45 10.36 4.79
C ARG A 203 -14.43 10.60 3.67
N ALA A 204 -13.19 10.18 3.85
CA ALA A 204 -12.14 10.34 2.85
C ALA A 204 -12.43 9.54 1.57
N LEU A 205 -12.95 8.31 1.69
CA LEU A 205 -13.38 7.51 0.54
C LEU A 205 -14.59 8.13 -0.18
N ALA A 206 -15.56 8.68 0.55
CA ALA A 206 -16.69 9.39 -0.06
C ALA A 206 -16.21 10.63 -0.85
N ARG A 207 -15.23 11.37 -0.31
CA ARG A 207 -14.61 12.51 -1.00
C ARG A 207 -13.88 12.08 -2.28
N LEU A 208 -13.14 10.97 -2.24
CA LEU A 208 -12.50 10.43 -3.45
C LEU A 208 -13.49 10.06 -4.54
N ARG A 209 -14.61 9.41 -4.18
CA ARG A 209 -15.66 9.07 -5.15
C ARG A 209 -16.21 10.31 -5.83
N GLN A 210 -16.50 11.36 -5.06
CA GLN A 210 -16.95 12.64 -5.61
C GLN A 210 -15.92 13.25 -6.57
N LEU A 211 -14.63 13.21 -6.22
CA LEU A 211 -13.57 13.72 -7.10
C LEU A 211 -13.44 12.91 -8.39
N ALA A 212 -13.57 11.58 -8.31
CA ALA A 212 -13.52 10.70 -9.48
C ALA A 212 -14.75 10.89 -10.41
N GLU A 213 -15.94 11.07 -9.83
CA GLU A 213 -17.17 11.36 -10.59
C GLU A 213 -17.06 12.69 -11.35
N LEU A 214 -16.53 13.73 -10.71
CA LEU A 214 -16.33 15.04 -11.35
C LEU A 214 -15.36 14.98 -12.54
N GLU A 215 -14.35 14.10 -12.50
CA GLU A 215 -13.45 13.87 -13.64
C GLU A 215 -14.08 13.05 -14.75
N SER A 216 -14.96 12.09 -14.44
CA SER A 216 -15.62 11.28 -15.46
C SER A 216 -16.63 12.06 -16.32
N ILE A 217 -17.03 13.25 -15.87
CA ILE A 217 -17.99 14.14 -16.53
C ILE A 217 -17.27 15.24 -17.35
N ALA A 218 -15.97 15.47 -17.11
CA ALA A 218 -15.15 16.50 -17.75
C ALA A 218 -14.37 15.94 -18.95
#